data_AF-A0A9Q9FBT5-F1
#
_entry.id   AF-A0A9Q9FBT5-F1
#
_cell.length_a   1.000
_cell.length_b   1.000
_cell.length_c   1.000
_cell.angle_alpha   90.00
_cell.angle_beta   90.00
_cell.angle_gamma   90.00
#
_symmetry.space_group_name_H-M   'P 1'
#
loop_
_entity.id
_entity.type
_entity.pdbx_description
1 polymer ?
#
loop_
_entity_poly.entity_id
_entity_poly.type
_entity_poly.pdbx_seq_one_letter_code
_entity_poly.pdbx_strand_id
1 'polypeptide(L)'
;MLQRFRDYLPFISGHPRGFKSAMDTDEALKILSMETRSTDIMQRYMQMMRINHPDRGGSPYIASKINEAKNLLAGRKLGSFWGP
;
A
#
# COMPACT_ATOMS: atom_id res chain seq x y z
N MET A 1 1.54 -6.54 22.03
CA MET A 1 0.19 -6.27 21.50
C MET A 1 0.31 -5.95 20.01
N LEU A 2 0.51 -6.98 19.18
CA LEU A 2 0.55 -6.83 17.71
C LEU A 2 -0.88 -7.00 17.20
N GLN A 3 -1.64 -5.91 17.18
CA GLN A 3 -2.91 -5.84 16.47
C GLN A 3 -2.62 -5.86 14.96
N ARG A 4 -2.49 -7.11 14.51
CA ARG A 4 -3.13 -7.68 13.32
C ARG A 4 -2.96 -6.83 12.07
N PHE A 5 -2.01 -7.27 11.25
CA PHE A 5 -1.93 -7.11 9.79
C PHE A 5 -3.30 -7.00 9.05
N ARG A 6 -4.40 -7.57 9.58
CA ARG A 6 -5.77 -7.40 9.07
C ARG A 6 -6.34 -5.98 9.20
N ASP A 7 -5.91 -5.20 10.18
CA ASP A 7 -6.49 -3.90 10.51
C ASP A 7 -5.98 -2.81 9.55
N TYR A 8 -4.78 -2.98 8.99
CA TYR A 8 -4.17 -2.04 8.03
C TYR A 8 -4.41 -2.43 6.56
N LEU A 9 -4.81 -3.67 6.29
CA LEU A 9 -5.25 -4.13 4.97
C LEU A 9 -6.63 -4.78 5.08
N PRO A 10 -7.69 -4.02 5.44
CA PRO A 10 -9.05 -4.56 5.56
C PRO A 10 -9.56 -5.19 4.24
N PHE A 11 -8.90 -4.87 3.12
CA PHE A 11 -9.20 -5.39 1.80
C PHE A 11 -8.77 -6.84 1.56
N ILE A 12 -7.73 -7.37 2.23
CA ILE A 12 -7.32 -8.77 2.02
C ILE A 12 -8.43 -9.73 2.51
N SER A 13 -9.25 -9.30 3.46
CA SER A 13 -10.38 -10.08 3.97
C SER A 13 -11.70 -9.83 3.20
N GLY A 14 -11.80 -8.79 2.38
CA GLY A 14 -13.07 -8.30 1.83
C GLY A 14 -13.18 -8.30 0.30
N HIS A 15 -12.11 -8.61 -0.44
CA HIS A 15 -12.20 -8.84 -1.88
C HIS A 15 -12.25 -10.34 -2.17
N PRO A 16 -13.41 -10.88 -2.63
CA PRO A 16 -13.52 -12.30 -2.97
C PRO A 16 -12.56 -12.76 -4.09
N ARG A 17 -11.79 -11.84 -4.70
CA ARG A 17 -10.86 -12.08 -5.82
C ARG A 17 -9.44 -11.51 -5.64
N GLY A 18 -9.08 -10.95 -4.48
CA GLY A 18 -7.77 -10.28 -4.27
C GLY A 18 -7.69 -8.87 -4.89
N PHE A 19 -6.48 -8.39 -5.18
CA PHE A 19 -6.27 -7.08 -5.83
C PHE A 19 -6.82 -7.07 -7.26
N LYS A 20 -7.19 -5.87 -7.73
CA LYS A 20 -7.54 -5.63 -9.13
C LYS A 20 -6.33 -5.88 -10.04
N SER A 21 -6.61 -6.33 -11.26
CA SER A 21 -5.60 -6.55 -12.30
C SER A 21 -4.89 -5.27 -12.71
N ALA A 22 -5.62 -4.13 -12.69
CA ALA A 22 -5.08 -2.81 -12.91
C ALA A 22 -5.35 -1.93 -11.69
N MET A 23 -4.33 -1.18 -11.25
CA MET A 23 -4.43 -0.24 -10.14
C MET A 23 -5.31 0.95 -10.53
N ASP A 24 -6.29 1.27 -9.69
CA ASP A 24 -7.12 2.47 -9.81
C ASP A 24 -7.14 3.29 -8.52
N THR A 25 -7.72 4.49 -8.58
CA THR A 25 -7.70 5.46 -7.48
C THR A 25 -8.33 4.87 -6.21
N ASP A 26 -9.42 4.14 -6.34
CA ASP A 26 -10.14 3.55 -5.21
C ASP A 26 -9.32 2.44 -4.55
N GLU A 27 -8.69 1.56 -5.34
CA GLU A 27 -7.79 0.54 -4.81
C GLU A 27 -6.55 1.17 -4.16
N ALA A 28 -5.97 2.19 -4.79
CA ALA A 28 -4.79 2.88 -4.27
C ALA A 28 -5.06 3.55 -2.91
N LEU A 29 -6.20 4.24 -2.77
CA LEU A 29 -6.62 4.86 -1.52
C LEU A 29 -6.80 3.80 -0.42
N LYS A 30 -7.44 2.67 -0.74
CA LYS A 30 -7.60 1.55 0.20
C LYS A 30 -6.26 0.95 0.64
N ILE A 31 -5.34 0.72 -0.30
CA ILE A 31 -4.01 0.17 -0.02
C ILE A 31 -3.19 1.09 0.90
N LEU A 32 -3.33 2.41 0.76
CA LEU A 32 -2.66 3.38 1.63
C LEU A 32 -3.48 3.76 2.89
N SER A 33 -4.59 3.08 3.15
CA SER A 33 -5.52 3.38 4.26
C SER A 33 -5.96 4.84 4.28
N MET A 34 -6.36 5.36 3.11
CA MET A 34 -6.85 6.73 2.90
C MET A 34 -8.28 6.71 2.38
N GLU A 35 -9.09 7.68 2.79
CA GLU A 35 -10.46 7.85 2.26
C GLU A 35 -10.47 8.74 1.01
N THR A 36 -9.62 9.76 0.98
CA THR A 36 -9.52 10.74 -0.11
C THR A 36 -8.06 11.07 -0.40
N ARG A 37 -7.79 11.62 -1.60
CA ARG A 37 -6.44 12.05 -1.98
C ARG A 37 -6.06 13.29 -1.16
N SER A 38 -4.96 13.20 -0.41
CA SER A 38 -4.43 14.30 0.42
C SER A 38 -2.92 14.47 0.22
N THR A 39 -2.32 15.43 0.94
CA THR A 39 -0.86 15.66 0.96
C THR A 39 -0.08 14.56 1.69
N ASP A 40 -0.75 13.67 2.42
CA ASP A 40 -0.11 12.74 3.35
C ASP A 40 0.27 11.40 2.70
N ILE A 41 0.14 11.30 1.38
CA ILE A 41 0.39 10.06 0.60
C ILE A 41 1.74 9.45 0.95
N MET A 42 2.79 10.26 1.09
CA MET A 42 4.13 9.76 1.38
C MET A 42 4.25 9.20 2.79
N GLN A 43 3.60 9.84 3.78
CA GLN A 43 3.59 9.36 5.16
C GLN A 43 2.86 8.02 5.26
N ARG A 44 1.69 7.92 4.60
CA ARG A 44 0.91 6.68 4.52
C ARG A 44 1.67 5.57 3.80
N TYR A 45 2.29 5.89 2.67
CA TYR A 45 3.18 4.97 1.95
C TYR A 45 4.30 4.43 2.85
N MET A 46 5.03 5.30 3.55
CA MET A 46 6.12 4.89 4.44
C MET A 46 5.62 3.99 5.57
N GLN A 47 4.45 4.29 6.14
CA GLN A 47 3.83 3.45 7.16
C GLN A 47 3.50 2.06 6.61
N MET A 48 2.84 1.99 5.45
CA MET A 48 2.48 0.72 4.83
C MET A 48 3.71 -0.09 4.43
N MET A 49 4.72 0.55 3.85
CA MET A 49 5.97 -0.11 3.46
C MET A 49 6.77 -0.61 4.67
N ARG A 50 6.82 0.13 5.78
CA ARG A 50 7.52 -0.32 6.99
C ARG A 50 6.93 -1.62 7.53
N ILE A 51 5.61 -1.74 7.52
CA ILE A 51 4.86 -2.92 8.00
C ILE A 51 5.02 -4.10 7.02
N ASN A 52 4.97 -3.81 5.71
CA ASN A 52 4.90 -4.83 4.66
C ASN A 52 6.24 -5.09 3.95
N HIS A 53 7.35 -4.59 4.50
CA HIS A 53 8.65 -4.68 3.84
C HIS A 53 9.07 -6.15 3.62
N PRO A 54 9.49 -6.56 2.42
CA PRO A 54 9.92 -7.93 2.15
C PRO A 54 11.01 -8.43 3.09
N ASP A 55 12.04 -7.61 3.32
CA ASP A 55 13.16 -7.94 4.21
C ASP A 55 12.76 -8.05 5.70
N ARG A 56 11.55 -7.62 6.05
CA ARG A 56 10.97 -7.76 7.40
C ARG A 56 9.88 -8.84 7.45
N GLY A 57 9.88 -9.76 6.50
CA GLY A 57 8.91 -10.86 6.41
C GLY A 57 7.59 -10.49 5.72
N GLY A 58 7.53 -9.33 5.08
CA GLY A 58 6.42 -8.93 4.23
C GLY A 58 6.44 -9.62 2.86
N SER A 59 5.36 -9.47 2.09
CA SER A 59 5.27 -10.05 0.74
C SER A 59 5.82 -9.07 -0.31
N PRO A 60 6.75 -9.51 -1.20
CA PRO A 60 7.17 -8.72 -2.36
C PRO A 60 5.99 -8.23 -3.22
N TYR A 61 4.95 -9.06 -3.35
CA TYR A 61 3.75 -8.72 -4.10
C TYR A 61 2.91 -7.64 -3.41
N ILE A 62 2.75 -7.70 -2.09
CA ILE A 62 2.04 -6.64 -1.35
C ILE A 62 2.82 -5.33 -1.44
N ALA A 63 4.15 -5.39 -1.30
CA ALA A 63 4.99 -4.21 -1.44
C ALA A 63 4.93 -3.60 -2.86
N SER A 64 4.82 -4.42 -3.91
CA SER A 64 4.62 -3.91 -5.27
C SER A 64 3.28 -3.19 -5.41
N LYS A 65 2.20 -3.72 -4.82
CA LYS A 65 0.88 -3.06 -4.81
C LYS A 65 0.88 -1.73 -4.04
N ILE A 66 1.61 -1.65 -2.93
CA ILE A 66 1.82 -0.38 -2.19
C ILE A 66 2.56 0.66 -3.06
N ASN A 67 3.57 0.21 -3.82
CA ASN A 67 4.29 1.07 -4.76
C ASN A 67 3.40 1.57 -5.91
N GLU A 68 2.57 0.69 -6.49
CA GLU A 68 1.58 1.05 -7.50
C GLU A 68 0.61 2.13 -6.98
N ALA A 69 0.08 1.92 -5.77
CA ALA A 69 -0.85 2.86 -5.14
C ALA A 69 -0.22 4.24 -4.94
N LYS A 70 1.01 4.28 -4.39
CA LYS A 70 1.77 5.53 -4.23
C LYS A 70 2.05 6.20 -5.56
N ASN A 71 2.43 5.47 -6.60
CA ASN A 71 2.73 6.06 -7.91
C ASN A 71 1.49 6.69 -8.55
N LEU A 72 0.33 6.04 -8.44
CA LEU A 72 -0.93 6.57 -8.95
C LEU A 72 -1.35 7.84 -8.18
N LEU A 73 -1.30 7.80 -6.85
CA LEU A 73 -1.76 8.92 -6.01
C LEU A 73 -0.76 10.07 -5.91
N ALA A 74 0.55 9.83 -6.02
CA ALA A 74 1.55 10.91 -6.01
C ALA A 74 1.74 11.55 -7.40
N GLY A 75 1.20 10.96 -8.47
CA GLY A 75 1.32 11.48 -9.83
C GLY A 75 2.73 11.43 -10.41
N ARG A 76 3.63 10.62 -9.84
CA ARG A 76 5.02 10.52 -10.29
C ARG A 76 5.55 9.11 -10.02
N LYS A 77 6.20 8.50 -11.03
CA LYS A 77 7.11 7.36 -10.84
C LYS A 77 8.36 7.87 -10.12
N LEU A 78 8.21 8.27 -8.86
CA LEU A 78 9.35 8.47 -7.99
C LEU A 78 9.95 7.07 -7.80
N GLY A 79 11.22 6.91 -8.17
CA GLY A 79 11.96 5.66 -8.06
C GLY A 79 11.66 4.99 -6.73
N SER A 80 11.53 3.67 -6.77
CA SER A 80 11.27 2.87 -5.59
C SER A 80 12.38 3.15 -4.57
N PHE A 81 12.06 3.94 -3.55
CA PHE A 81 13.00 4.34 -2.52
C PHE A 81 13.15 3.14 -1.55
N TRP A 82 13.75 2.08 -2.07
CA TRP A 82 14.34 1.01 -1.29
C TRP A 82 15.69 1.53 -0.79
N GLY A 83 15.62 2.44 0.18
CA GLY A 83 16.80 2.80 0.96
C GLY A 83 17.11 1.67 1.96
N PRO A 84 18.39 1.49 2.33
CA PRO A 84 18.86 0.43 3.24
C PRO A 84 18.17 0.43 4.61
#